data_AF-A0A1I1DKR1-F1
#
_entry.id   AF-A0A1I1DKR1-F1
#
_cell.length_a   1.000
_cell.length_b   1.000
_cell.length_c   1.000
_cell.angle_alpha   90.00
_cell.angle_beta   90.00
_cell.angle_gamma   90.00
#
_symmetry.space_group_name_H-M   'P 1'
#
loop_
_entity.id
_entity.type
_entity.pdbx_description
1 polymer ?
#
loop_
_entity_poly.entity_id
_entity_poly.type
_entity_poly.pdbx_seq_one_letter_code
_entity_poly.pdbx_strand_id
1 'polypeptide(L)'
;MERRGGARRRTLSTTEAFHRRFRTAGIAVAVVAVLAIVGVTVGLQRDSDPTSTSARPRHTPSASAAPLVVVPAVHFDRRILTLPEMKEKFGKQGLHLVESDPTQPTTFTISSFNVLGSSHTGKKGSAAGPARAARAGSLVRRKGVSVVGLQEFQSNQRGAFLGNAGMVAYPSAGGLDGENSIAWDPDDWSLVEGHLVDIPYFFGQPRKMPNVLLRNLHTDRMAWFSNYHNPADVFGCKCGGHRAAATDREISIVRDLTSSGTPMFTTGDMNDRASYACRYAASGLHSADGVSRAGGSCHLPGNEWIDWIWGSSQVSFSRYSRDYSTRNGPKISDHPIITATATIAPAAEACKSYTRHGDKYWFCPDPTAD
;
A
#
# COMPACT_ATOMS: atom_id res chain seq x y z
N MET A 1 33.11 77.42 -21.40
CA MET A 1 31.87 77.20 -22.18
C MET A 1 31.05 76.13 -21.47
N GLU A 2 29.77 76.39 -21.29
CA GLU A 2 28.88 75.82 -20.29
C GLU A 2 28.47 74.35 -20.46
N ARG A 3 28.30 73.72 -19.28
CA ARG A 3 27.22 72.82 -18.82
C ARG A 3 26.98 71.45 -19.48
N ARG A 4 26.85 70.49 -18.55
CA ARG A 4 25.82 69.43 -18.33
C ARG A 4 26.51 68.06 -18.23
N GLY A 5 26.59 67.37 -17.09
CA GLY A 5 25.68 67.31 -15.94
C GLY A 5 24.82 66.05 -16.07
N GLY A 6 25.22 64.95 -15.43
CA GLY A 6 24.49 63.68 -15.43
C GLY A 6 25.05 62.69 -14.41
N ALA A 7 24.58 62.82 -13.16
CA ALA A 7 24.98 62.01 -12.02
C ALA A 7 24.45 60.57 -12.09
N ARG A 8 25.33 59.58 -11.86
CA ARG A 8 24.94 58.22 -11.44
C ARG A 8 25.08 58.12 -9.92
N ARG A 9 23.96 58.00 -9.19
CA ARG A 9 23.96 57.51 -7.81
C ARG A 9 23.76 56.00 -7.79
N ARG A 10 24.75 55.30 -7.21
CA ARG A 10 24.56 54.01 -6.53
C ARG A 10 23.77 54.25 -5.25
N THR A 11 22.91 53.31 -4.84
CA THR A 11 23.13 52.43 -3.66
C THR A 11 21.87 51.64 -3.24
N LEU A 12 22.12 50.36 -2.91
CA LEU A 12 21.58 49.54 -1.80
C LEU A 12 20.14 49.00 -1.82
N SER A 13 20.06 47.66 -1.95
CA SER A 13 19.48 46.68 -1.00
C SER A 13 18.31 47.07 -0.10
N THR A 14 17.20 46.31 -0.19
CA THR A 14 16.42 45.83 0.98
C THR A 14 15.54 44.63 0.62
N THR A 15 15.83 43.52 1.29
CA THR A 15 14.91 42.49 1.76
C THR A 15 13.79 43.10 2.63
N GLU A 16 12.69 42.36 2.81
CA GLU A 16 11.54 42.63 3.71
C GLU A 16 10.46 43.61 3.21
N ALA A 17 9.37 43.07 2.64
CA ALA A 17 8.00 43.55 2.86
C ALA A 17 6.98 42.68 2.10
N PHE A 18 6.52 41.55 2.67
CA PHE A 18 5.15 41.09 2.40
C PHE A 18 4.67 40.10 3.48
N HIS A 19 4.33 40.65 4.66
CA HIS A 19 3.52 39.94 5.65
C HIS A 19 2.36 40.84 6.11
N ARG A 20 1.18 40.20 6.22
CA ARG A 20 -0.03 40.56 6.98
C ARG A 20 -1.17 41.30 6.25
N ARG A 21 -2.26 40.55 6.04
CA ARG A 21 -3.67 40.73 6.48
C ARG A 21 -4.48 39.72 5.64
N PHE A 22 -5.27 38.75 6.15
CA PHE A 22 -6.37 38.72 7.12
C PHE A 22 -6.40 37.31 7.76
N ARG A 23 -6.39 37.09 9.08
CA ARG A 23 -7.51 37.11 10.07
C ARG A 23 -8.72 36.20 9.77
N THR A 24 -8.70 35.03 10.42
CA THR A 24 -9.76 34.43 11.26
C THR A 24 -11.19 34.29 10.74
N ALA A 25 -11.62 33.05 10.52
CA ALA A 25 -12.95 32.57 10.86
C ALA A 25 -12.84 31.10 11.30
N GLY A 26 -13.21 30.81 12.55
CA GLY A 26 -13.45 29.46 13.05
C GLY A 26 -14.88 28.99 12.73
N ILE A 27 -15.26 27.85 13.34
CA ILE A 27 -16.52 27.06 13.23
C ILE A 27 -16.29 25.81 12.36
N ALA A 28 -16.67 24.58 12.74
CA ALA A 28 -17.04 23.96 14.01
C ALA A 28 -17.03 22.44 13.73
N VAL A 29 -16.63 21.65 14.73
CA VAL A 29 -16.66 20.18 14.68
C VAL A 29 -18.10 19.73 14.90
N ALA A 30 -18.69 19.02 13.94
CA ALA A 30 -19.96 18.33 14.12
C ALA A 30 -19.68 16.85 14.44
N VAL A 31 -19.90 16.48 15.70
CA VAL A 31 -19.99 15.11 16.18
C VAL A 31 -21.42 14.63 15.90
N VAL A 32 -21.57 13.56 15.11
CA VAL A 32 -22.85 12.85 14.97
C VAL A 32 -22.82 11.66 15.90
N ALA A 33 -23.59 11.75 16.99
CA ALA A 33 -23.94 10.64 17.85
C ALA A 33 -25.26 10.03 17.34
N VAL A 34 -25.26 8.73 17.05
CA VAL A 34 -26.49 7.97 16.77
C VAL A 34 -26.88 7.22 18.03
N LEU A 35 -28.04 7.59 18.59
CA LEU A 35 -28.66 6.97 19.75
C LEU A 35 -29.38 5.68 19.36
N ALA A 36 -29.21 4.67 20.20
CA ALA A 36 -29.95 3.41 20.21
C ALA A 36 -31.42 3.65 20.62
N ILE A 37 -32.35 2.98 19.93
CA ILE A 37 -33.74 2.81 20.39
C ILE A 37 -33.94 1.35 20.76
N VAL A 38 -34.11 1.13 22.06
CA VAL A 38 -34.57 -0.12 22.68
C VAL A 38 -36.08 -0.18 22.55
N GLY A 39 -36.60 -1.21 21.89
CA GLY A 39 -38.02 -1.57 21.89
C GLY A 39 -38.20 -2.89 22.64
N VAL A 40 -38.48 -2.80 23.94
CA VAL A 40 -38.98 -3.91 24.77
C VAL A 40 -40.50 -3.88 24.71
N THR A 41 -41.12 -4.96 24.26
CA THR A 41 -42.54 -5.24 24.51
C THR A 41 -42.66 -6.57 25.24
N VAL A 42 -42.96 -6.46 26.55
CA VAL A 42 -43.46 -7.53 27.41
C VAL A 42 -44.93 -7.76 27.06
N GLY A 43 -45.30 -9.00 26.77
CA GLY A 43 -46.68 -9.43 26.54
C GLY A 43 -46.97 -10.70 27.33
N LEU A 44 -47.88 -10.60 28.28
CA LEU A 44 -48.25 -11.58 29.29
C LEU A 44 -49.05 -12.77 28.75
N GLN A 45 -48.64 -13.94 29.23
CA GLN A 45 -49.37 -15.13 29.64
C GLN A 45 -50.93 -15.08 29.67
N ARG A 46 -51.59 -16.08 29.06
CA ARG A 46 -52.71 -16.80 29.70
C ARG A 46 -53.01 -18.16 29.06
N ASP A 47 -53.32 -19.08 29.96
CA ASP A 47 -53.61 -20.50 29.81
C ASP A 47 -54.77 -20.85 28.87
N SER A 48 -54.74 -22.06 28.32
CA SER A 48 -55.86 -23.03 28.37
C SER A 48 -55.39 -24.41 27.92
N ASP A 49 -55.35 -25.35 28.87
CA ASP A 49 -55.44 -26.80 28.67
C ASP A 49 -56.85 -27.15 28.14
N PRO A 50 -57.05 -28.27 27.39
CA PRO A 50 -57.38 -29.51 28.11
C PRO A 50 -56.90 -30.84 27.48
N THR A 51 -56.50 -31.74 28.38
CA THR A 51 -56.90 -33.16 28.49
C THR A 51 -56.55 -34.14 27.36
N SER A 52 -55.63 -35.08 27.65
CA SER A 52 -55.79 -36.48 27.22
C SER A 52 -55.05 -37.47 28.14
N THR A 53 -55.85 -38.15 28.96
CA THR A 53 -55.89 -39.60 29.24
C THR A 53 -54.61 -40.47 29.13
N SER A 54 -54.10 -40.83 30.33
CA SER A 54 -53.91 -42.19 30.86
C SER A 54 -53.49 -43.34 29.92
N ALA A 55 -52.26 -43.83 30.11
CA ALA A 55 -51.96 -45.27 30.16
C ALA A 55 -50.69 -45.53 31.00
N ARG A 56 -50.84 -46.36 32.03
CA ARG A 56 -49.84 -46.71 33.06
C ARG A 56 -49.16 -48.05 32.71
N PRO A 57 -47.82 -48.15 32.64
CA PRO A 57 -47.12 -49.42 32.77
C PRO A 57 -46.68 -49.64 34.22
N ARG A 58 -46.77 -50.90 34.66
CA ARG A 58 -46.40 -51.40 35.99
C ARG A 58 -44.90 -51.25 36.25
N HIS A 59 -44.57 -50.86 37.48
CA HIS A 59 -43.23 -50.91 38.05
C HIS A 59 -42.78 -52.35 38.30
N THR A 60 -41.57 -52.67 37.82
CA THR A 60 -40.73 -53.76 38.32
C THR A 60 -39.66 -53.11 39.20
N PRO A 61 -39.42 -53.56 40.45
CA PRO A 61 -38.38 -52.97 41.29
C PRO A 61 -37.01 -53.46 40.79
N SER A 62 -36.27 -52.57 40.13
CA SER A 62 -34.88 -52.80 39.71
C SER A 62 -33.92 -52.27 40.78
N ALA A 63 -32.80 -52.97 40.90
CA ALA A 63 -31.83 -52.97 41.99
C ALA A 63 -31.33 -51.61 42.47
N SER A 64 -31.04 -51.57 43.78
CA SER A 64 -30.28 -50.56 44.51
C SER A 64 -29.06 -50.09 43.72
N ALA A 65 -29.10 -48.84 43.23
CA ALA A 65 -27.94 -48.19 42.63
C ALA A 65 -26.87 -47.97 43.71
N ALA A 66 -25.64 -48.40 43.42
CA ALA A 66 -24.47 -48.08 44.23
C ALA A 66 -24.27 -46.55 44.31
N PRO A 67 -23.71 -46.02 45.41
CA PRO A 67 -23.48 -44.59 45.56
C PRO A 67 -22.58 -44.08 44.44
N LEU A 68 -23.02 -43.02 43.76
CA LEU A 68 -22.20 -42.25 42.84
C LEU A 68 -20.95 -41.77 43.59
N VAL A 69 -19.79 -42.22 43.14
CA VAL A 69 -18.51 -41.65 43.56
C VAL A 69 -18.50 -40.19 43.09
N VAL A 70 -18.68 -39.26 44.02
CA VAL A 70 -18.47 -37.83 43.79
C VAL A 70 -16.97 -37.65 43.57
N VAL A 71 -16.56 -37.58 42.31
CA VAL A 71 -15.20 -37.16 41.96
C VAL A 71 -15.06 -35.70 42.41
N PRO A 72 -14.02 -35.33 43.18
CA PRO A 72 -13.79 -33.95 43.58
C PRO A 72 -13.81 -33.05 42.35
N ALA A 73 -14.53 -31.93 42.42
CA ALA A 73 -14.55 -30.95 41.36
C ALA A 73 -13.10 -30.52 41.06
N VAL A 74 -12.62 -30.85 39.87
CA VAL A 74 -11.34 -30.33 39.37
C VAL A 74 -11.58 -28.85 39.10
N HIS A 75 -11.09 -27.99 39.99
CA HIS A 75 -11.08 -26.55 39.78
C HIS A 75 -10.12 -26.23 38.63
N PHE A 76 -10.68 -25.98 37.43
CA PHE A 76 -9.92 -25.44 36.32
C PHE A 76 -9.71 -23.94 36.56
N ASP A 77 -8.61 -23.60 37.24
CA ASP A 77 -8.21 -22.22 37.50
C ASP A 77 -7.56 -21.58 36.27
N ARG A 78 -8.16 -21.76 35.09
CA ARG A 78 -7.73 -21.06 33.87
C ARG A 78 -8.43 -19.71 33.82
N ARG A 79 -7.85 -18.74 34.52
CA ARG A 79 -8.19 -17.32 34.33
C ARG A 79 -8.16 -16.99 32.83
N ILE A 80 -9.31 -16.60 32.29
CA ILE A 80 -9.44 -16.10 30.92
C ILE A 80 -8.90 -14.66 30.93
N LEU A 81 -7.93 -14.36 30.07
CA LEU A 81 -7.36 -13.02 29.97
C LEU A 81 -8.39 -12.07 29.32
N THR A 82 -8.46 -10.85 29.83
CA THR A 82 -9.18 -9.75 29.19
C THR A 82 -8.41 -9.28 27.94
N LEU A 83 -9.10 -8.57 27.03
CA LEU A 83 -8.45 -8.05 25.83
C LEU A 83 -7.28 -7.09 26.12
N PRO A 84 -7.37 -6.16 27.09
CA PRO A 84 -6.21 -5.35 27.49
C PRO A 84 -5.02 -6.19 27.99
N GLU A 85 -5.26 -7.21 28.82
CA GLU A 85 -4.19 -8.09 29.31
C GLU A 85 -3.56 -8.91 28.20
N MET A 86 -4.35 -9.33 27.21
CA MET A 86 -3.82 -10.00 26.02
C MET A 86 -2.97 -9.06 25.18
N LYS A 87 -3.44 -7.84 24.91
CA LYS A 87 -2.67 -6.82 24.19
C LYS A 87 -1.34 -6.54 24.88
N GLU A 88 -1.34 -6.41 26.20
CA GLU A 88 -0.10 -6.23 26.97
C GLU A 88 0.81 -7.47 26.88
N LYS A 89 0.27 -8.67 27.10
CA LYS A 89 1.02 -9.93 27.07
C LYS A 89 1.66 -10.18 25.71
N PHE A 90 0.91 -10.01 24.63
CA PHE A 90 1.37 -10.25 23.26
C PHE A 90 2.21 -9.09 22.73
N GLY A 91 1.94 -7.85 23.14
CA GLY A 91 2.77 -6.69 22.83
C GLY A 91 4.21 -6.85 23.35
N LYS A 92 4.39 -7.41 24.56
CA LYS A 92 5.72 -7.78 25.10
C LYS A 92 6.45 -8.85 24.26
N GLN A 93 5.76 -9.50 23.33
CA GLN A 93 6.31 -10.50 22.41
C GLN A 93 6.45 -9.95 20.98
N GLY A 94 6.29 -8.63 20.78
CA GLY A 94 6.31 -8.01 19.46
C GLY A 94 5.06 -8.30 18.60
N LEU A 95 3.96 -8.71 19.23
CA LEU A 95 2.71 -9.03 18.54
C LEU A 95 1.63 -8.00 18.85
N HIS A 96 0.93 -7.55 17.82
CA HIS A 96 -0.19 -6.62 17.94
C HIS A 96 -1.51 -7.31 17.54
N LEU A 97 -2.61 -6.83 18.11
CA LEU A 97 -3.95 -7.30 17.73
C LEU A 97 -4.26 -6.85 16.30
N VAL A 98 -4.65 -7.78 15.44
CA VAL A 98 -5.25 -7.49 14.13
C VAL A 98 -6.76 -7.65 14.19
N GLU A 99 -7.48 -6.84 13.41
CA GLU A 99 -8.94 -6.83 13.32
C GLU A 99 -9.43 -7.89 12.34
N SER A 100 -8.66 -8.15 11.28
CA SER A 100 -9.00 -9.14 10.24
C SER A 100 -8.42 -10.53 10.49
N ASP A 101 -9.02 -11.55 9.85
CA ASP A 101 -8.53 -12.93 9.90
C ASP A 101 -7.25 -13.11 9.05
N PRO A 102 -6.08 -13.37 9.65
CA PRO A 102 -4.81 -13.51 8.94
C PRO A 102 -4.71 -14.80 8.11
N THR A 103 -5.72 -15.67 8.15
CA THR A 103 -5.80 -16.85 7.27
C THR A 103 -6.24 -16.49 5.85
N GLN A 104 -6.76 -15.28 5.63
CA GLN A 104 -7.14 -14.82 4.31
C GLN A 104 -5.96 -14.19 3.56
N PRO A 105 -5.79 -14.51 2.27
CA PRO A 105 -4.80 -13.81 1.44
C PRO A 105 -5.23 -12.37 1.17
N THR A 106 -4.27 -11.49 0.91
CA THR A 106 -4.56 -10.11 0.45
C THR A 106 -4.36 -10.03 -1.04
N THR A 107 -5.44 -9.77 -1.81
CA THR A 107 -5.39 -9.72 -3.27
C THR A 107 -5.83 -8.36 -3.79
N PHE A 108 -5.06 -7.78 -4.72
CA PHE A 108 -5.34 -6.47 -5.29
C PHE A 108 -4.65 -6.31 -6.66
N THR A 109 -5.08 -5.33 -7.46
CA THR A 109 -4.37 -4.98 -8.70
C THR A 109 -3.30 -3.93 -8.41
N ILE A 110 -2.07 -4.20 -8.85
CA ILE A 110 -0.92 -3.29 -8.78
C ILE A 110 -0.52 -2.84 -10.19
N SER A 111 0.06 -1.64 -10.29
CA SER A 111 0.53 -1.09 -11.56
C SER A 111 1.86 -0.34 -11.46
N SER A 112 2.63 -0.33 -12.54
CA SER A 112 3.68 0.68 -12.79
C SER A 112 3.29 1.49 -14.02
N PHE A 113 3.44 2.81 -13.96
CA PHE A 113 3.06 3.69 -15.06
C PHE A 113 3.88 4.98 -15.12
N ASN A 114 4.76 5.08 -16.13
CA ASN A 114 5.34 6.36 -16.52
C ASN A 114 4.26 7.17 -17.24
N VAL A 115 3.83 8.29 -16.65
CA VAL A 115 2.69 9.08 -17.16
C VAL A 115 3.10 10.14 -18.17
N LEU A 116 4.38 10.16 -18.57
CA LEU A 116 4.99 11.09 -19.50
C LEU A 116 4.86 12.55 -19.03
N GLY A 117 5.96 13.15 -18.63
CA GLY A 117 5.98 14.48 -18.03
C GLY A 117 5.43 15.58 -18.94
N SER A 118 4.86 16.63 -18.36
CA SER A 118 4.44 17.82 -19.11
C SER A 118 5.57 18.41 -19.97
N SER A 119 6.81 18.37 -19.47
CA SER A 119 8.03 18.81 -20.17
C SER A 119 8.26 18.14 -21.52
N HIS A 120 7.70 16.93 -21.72
CA HIS A 120 7.83 16.17 -22.95
C HIS A 120 6.72 16.48 -23.98
N THR A 121 5.75 17.36 -23.65
CA THR A 121 4.53 17.56 -24.44
C THR A 121 4.19 19.04 -24.66
N GLY A 122 3.07 19.31 -25.36
CA GLY A 122 2.54 20.68 -25.53
C GLY A 122 3.18 21.53 -26.64
N LYS A 123 4.28 21.10 -27.26
CA LYS A 123 4.96 21.89 -28.32
C LYS A 123 4.65 21.45 -29.76
N LYS A 124 4.04 20.26 -29.98
CA LYS A 124 3.80 19.69 -31.33
C LYS A 124 2.58 18.75 -31.40
N GLY A 125 1.36 19.29 -31.25
CA GLY A 125 0.11 18.53 -31.49
C GLY A 125 -0.20 17.39 -30.51
N SER A 126 0.58 17.25 -29.43
CA SER A 126 0.27 16.33 -28.32
C SER A 126 -0.54 17.07 -27.25
N ALA A 127 -1.51 16.38 -26.64
CA ALA A 127 -2.31 16.95 -25.57
C ALA A 127 -1.44 17.45 -24.41
N ALA A 128 -1.87 18.54 -23.77
CA ALA A 128 -1.18 19.11 -22.61
C ALA A 128 -1.08 18.09 -21.47
N GLY A 129 0.01 18.14 -20.70
CA GLY A 129 0.28 17.20 -19.61
C GLY A 129 -0.90 16.96 -18.66
N PRO A 130 -1.58 18.00 -18.12
CA PRO A 130 -2.73 17.81 -17.23
C PRO A 130 -3.89 17.05 -17.88
N ALA A 131 -4.17 17.29 -19.17
CA ALA A 131 -5.23 16.61 -19.90
C ALA A 131 -4.90 15.12 -20.12
N ARG A 132 -3.63 14.78 -20.38
CA ARG A 132 -3.17 13.39 -20.45
C ARG A 132 -3.19 12.72 -19.07
N ALA A 133 -2.76 13.43 -18.03
CA ALA A 133 -2.77 12.95 -16.65
C ALA A 133 -4.19 12.62 -16.16
N ALA A 134 -5.20 13.43 -16.51
CA ALA A 134 -6.60 13.10 -16.24
C ALA A 134 -7.05 11.79 -16.91
N ARG A 135 -6.64 11.55 -18.17
CA ARG A 135 -6.92 10.30 -18.90
C ARG A 135 -6.18 9.12 -18.29
N ALA A 136 -4.93 9.32 -17.86
CA ALA A 136 -4.13 8.33 -17.14
C ALA A 136 -4.81 7.93 -15.82
N GLY A 137 -5.22 8.89 -14.99
CA GLY A 137 -5.95 8.61 -13.74
C GLY A 137 -7.26 7.87 -13.99
N SER A 138 -8.02 8.28 -15.02
CA SER A 138 -9.23 7.56 -15.42
C SER A 138 -8.97 6.13 -15.87
N LEU A 139 -7.83 5.87 -16.55
CA LEU A 139 -7.43 4.53 -16.98
C LEU A 139 -7.06 3.65 -15.79
N VAL A 140 -6.28 4.18 -14.84
CA VAL A 140 -5.92 3.52 -13.57
C VAL A 140 -7.17 3.11 -12.81
N ARG A 141 -8.12 4.03 -12.63
CA ARG A 141 -9.42 3.73 -12.00
C ARG A 141 -10.20 2.66 -12.73
N ARG A 142 -10.33 2.76 -14.07
CA ARG A 142 -11.06 1.75 -14.88
C ARG A 142 -10.43 0.35 -14.81
N LYS A 143 -9.12 0.26 -14.60
CA LYS A 143 -8.42 -1.01 -14.43
C LYS A 143 -8.52 -1.57 -13.01
N GLY A 144 -9.18 -0.86 -12.08
CA GLY A 144 -9.33 -1.28 -10.69
C GLY A 144 -7.98 -1.39 -9.98
N VAL A 145 -7.02 -0.54 -10.34
CA VAL A 145 -5.70 -0.51 -9.71
C VAL A 145 -5.83 0.05 -8.30
N SER A 146 -5.34 -0.70 -7.32
CA SER A 146 -5.38 -0.35 -5.91
C SER A 146 -4.10 0.36 -5.46
N VAL A 147 -2.94 0.01 -6.04
CA VAL A 147 -1.65 0.69 -5.83
C VAL A 147 -0.91 0.88 -7.17
N VAL A 148 -0.39 2.07 -7.43
CA VAL A 148 0.37 2.40 -8.65
C VAL A 148 1.65 3.16 -8.34
N GLY A 149 2.76 2.70 -8.91
CA GLY A 149 3.99 3.49 -9.04
C GLY A 149 3.95 4.39 -10.26
N LEU A 150 4.29 5.66 -10.08
CA LEU A 150 4.21 6.71 -11.09
C LEU A 150 5.58 7.30 -11.33
N GLN A 151 5.95 7.46 -12.60
CA GLN A 151 7.18 8.14 -13.03
C GLN A 151 6.84 9.32 -13.96
N GLU A 152 7.73 10.32 -14.00
CA GLU A 152 7.53 11.61 -14.69
C GLU A 152 6.25 12.36 -14.27
N PHE A 153 5.81 12.17 -13.03
CA PHE A 153 4.54 12.68 -12.54
C PHE A 153 4.62 14.14 -12.09
N GLN A 154 4.76 15.06 -13.04
CA GLN A 154 5.07 16.46 -12.75
C GLN A 154 3.99 17.18 -11.96
N SER A 155 4.39 18.20 -11.21
CA SER A 155 3.52 18.91 -10.25
C SER A 155 2.20 19.41 -10.86
N ASN A 156 2.21 19.85 -12.11
CA ASN A 156 1.00 20.35 -12.79
C ASN A 156 0.05 19.24 -13.26
N GLN A 157 0.51 17.99 -13.32
CA GLN A 157 -0.29 16.81 -13.69
C GLN A 157 -1.03 16.22 -12.49
N ARG A 158 -0.52 16.47 -11.28
CA ARG A 158 -0.92 15.77 -10.05
C ARG A 158 -2.40 15.83 -9.74
N GLY A 159 -2.96 17.05 -9.62
CA GLY A 159 -4.38 17.21 -9.29
C GLY A 159 -5.30 16.56 -10.32
N ALA A 160 -4.95 16.67 -11.61
CA ALA A 160 -5.72 16.08 -12.69
C ALA A 160 -5.71 14.54 -12.65
N PHE A 161 -4.54 13.92 -12.40
CA PHE A 161 -4.45 12.47 -12.26
C PHE A 161 -5.18 11.99 -11.00
N LEU A 162 -4.83 12.51 -9.82
CA LEU A 162 -5.34 12.00 -8.55
C LEU A 162 -6.86 12.15 -8.44
N GLY A 163 -7.40 13.29 -8.88
CA GLY A 163 -8.86 13.51 -8.89
C GLY A 163 -9.61 12.57 -9.85
N ASN A 164 -9.00 12.15 -10.96
CA ASN A 164 -9.61 11.19 -11.89
C ASN A 164 -9.36 9.72 -11.49
N ALA A 165 -8.28 9.46 -10.76
CA ALA A 165 -7.99 8.14 -10.20
C ALA A 165 -8.82 7.85 -8.94
N GLY A 166 -9.15 8.88 -8.16
CA GLY A 166 -9.72 8.71 -6.81
C GLY A 166 -8.67 8.33 -5.77
N MET A 167 -7.40 8.65 -6.01
CA MET A 167 -6.27 8.16 -5.21
C MET A 167 -5.59 9.27 -4.42
N VAL A 168 -4.89 8.86 -3.36
CA VAL A 168 -3.89 9.69 -2.65
C VAL A 168 -2.48 9.24 -3.02
N ALA A 169 -1.47 10.04 -2.73
CA ALA A 169 -0.10 9.72 -3.13
C ALA A 169 0.98 10.19 -2.15
N TYR A 170 2.10 9.47 -2.18
CA TYR A 170 3.34 9.80 -1.49
C TYR A 170 4.51 9.97 -2.49
N PRO A 171 5.33 11.03 -2.36
CA PRO A 171 5.13 12.16 -1.46
C PRO A 171 3.84 12.94 -1.82
N SER A 172 3.23 13.56 -0.81
CA SER A 172 1.97 14.31 -0.97
C SER A 172 2.20 15.64 -1.68
N ALA A 173 3.34 16.28 -1.43
CA ALA A 173 3.77 17.50 -2.10
C ALA A 173 4.23 17.23 -3.55
N GLY A 174 4.01 18.22 -4.42
CA GLY A 174 4.58 18.24 -5.76
C GLY A 174 6.06 18.66 -5.76
N GLY A 175 6.58 19.00 -6.94
CA GLY A 175 8.00 19.31 -7.15
C GLY A 175 8.78 18.13 -7.71
N LEU A 176 10.11 18.24 -7.72
CA LEU A 176 11.00 17.22 -8.29
C LEU A 176 10.84 15.87 -7.58
N ASP A 177 10.74 15.89 -6.25
CA ASP A 177 10.58 14.66 -5.46
C ASP A 177 9.25 13.96 -5.75
N GLY A 178 8.21 14.71 -6.13
CA GLY A 178 6.90 14.18 -6.50
C GLY A 178 6.77 13.69 -7.95
N GLU A 179 7.81 13.79 -8.78
CA GLU A 179 7.81 13.20 -10.13
C GLU A 179 7.95 11.67 -10.10
N ASN A 180 8.48 11.12 -9.01
CA ASN A 180 8.36 9.71 -8.66
C ASN A 180 7.40 9.61 -7.49
N SER A 181 6.34 8.81 -7.63
CA SER A 181 5.34 8.71 -6.57
C SER A 181 4.70 7.35 -6.51
N ILE A 182 4.19 7.02 -5.34
CA ILE A 182 3.31 5.87 -5.14
C ILE A 182 1.94 6.45 -4.83
N ALA A 183 0.94 6.06 -5.62
CA ALA A 183 -0.45 6.41 -5.37
C ALA A 183 -1.25 5.16 -5.04
N TRP A 184 -2.23 5.29 -4.14
CA TRP A 184 -3.07 4.17 -3.71
C TRP A 184 -4.52 4.62 -3.53
N ASP A 185 -5.42 3.65 -3.61
CA ASP A 185 -6.82 3.81 -3.27
C ASP A 185 -6.96 3.93 -1.74
N PRO A 186 -7.43 5.08 -1.22
CA PRO A 186 -7.57 5.28 0.23
C PRO A 186 -8.65 4.40 0.88
N ASP A 187 -9.55 3.79 0.09
CA ASP A 187 -10.55 2.84 0.61
C ASP A 187 -9.95 1.44 0.83
N ASP A 188 -8.83 1.14 0.18
CA ASP A 188 -8.12 -0.14 0.32
C ASP A 188 -6.89 -0.05 1.23
N TRP A 189 -6.23 1.11 1.30
CA TRP A 189 -4.93 1.24 1.96
C TRP A 189 -4.80 2.52 2.78
N SER A 190 -4.16 2.37 3.93
CA SER A 190 -3.69 3.49 4.76
C SER A 190 -2.16 3.55 4.78
N LEU A 191 -1.61 4.77 4.76
CA LEU A 191 -0.18 4.99 4.94
C LEU A 191 0.20 4.75 6.40
N VAL A 192 1.15 3.85 6.63
CA VAL A 192 1.78 3.62 7.93
C VAL A 192 3.05 4.47 8.03
N GLU A 193 3.90 4.39 7.00
CA GLU A 193 5.20 5.06 6.97
C GLU A 193 5.61 5.41 5.54
N GLY A 194 6.39 6.48 5.37
CA GLY A 194 6.92 6.90 4.07
C GLY A 194 8.33 7.49 4.15
N HIS A 195 9.16 7.12 3.19
CA HIS A 195 10.54 7.57 3.08
C HIS A 195 10.86 8.04 1.67
N LEU A 196 11.78 9.01 1.56
CA LEU A 196 12.44 9.36 0.31
C LEU A 196 13.90 8.98 0.39
N VAL A 197 14.36 8.17 -0.56
CA VAL A 197 15.74 7.69 -0.66
C VAL A 197 16.45 8.34 -1.84
N ASP A 198 17.75 8.58 -1.70
CA ASP A 198 18.60 9.04 -2.80
C ASP A 198 18.98 7.87 -3.70
N ILE A 199 18.59 7.97 -4.97
CA ILE A 199 18.96 7.04 -6.03
C ILE A 199 19.82 7.77 -7.06
N PRO A 200 21.01 7.24 -7.44
CA PRO A 200 21.80 7.79 -8.53
C PRO A 200 21.00 7.92 -9.83
N TYR A 201 21.00 9.12 -10.43
CA TYR A 201 20.22 9.41 -11.63
C TYR A 201 21.14 9.99 -12.74
N PHE A 202 20.64 10.92 -13.55
CA PHE A 202 21.44 11.54 -14.62
C PHE A 202 22.75 12.14 -14.09
N PHE A 203 23.87 11.81 -14.74
CA PHE A 203 25.21 12.25 -14.37
C PHE A 203 25.61 11.92 -12.91
N GLY A 204 24.98 10.91 -12.32
CA GLY A 204 25.21 10.48 -10.94
C GLY A 204 24.58 11.39 -9.88
N GLN A 205 23.83 12.43 -10.28
CA GLN A 205 23.12 13.28 -9.34
C GLN A 205 22.00 12.48 -8.67
N PRO A 206 21.83 12.59 -7.34
CA PRO A 206 20.79 11.85 -6.65
C PRO A 206 19.41 12.38 -7.02
N ARG A 207 18.45 11.47 -7.11
CA ARG A 207 17.02 11.78 -7.19
C ARG A 207 16.31 11.09 -6.04
N LYS A 208 15.42 11.84 -5.37
CA LYS A 208 14.56 11.30 -4.33
C LYS A 208 13.49 10.40 -4.94
N MET A 209 13.35 9.20 -4.40
CA MET A 209 12.35 8.22 -4.81
C MET A 209 11.68 7.59 -3.60
N PRO A 210 10.37 7.26 -3.68
CA PRO A 210 9.60 6.86 -2.52
C PRO A 210 9.67 5.37 -2.18
N ASN A 211 9.66 5.10 -0.87
CA ASN A 211 9.27 3.84 -0.26
C ASN A 211 8.15 4.11 0.74
N VAL A 212 7.08 3.32 0.74
CA VAL A 212 5.98 3.45 1.70
C VAL A 212 5.57 2.11 2.28
N LEU A 213 5.27 2.08 3.57
CA LEU A 213 4.59 0.99 4.22
C LEU A 213 3.10 1.30 4.21
N LEU A 214 2.32 0.46 3.57
CA LEU A 214 0.86 0.59 3.57
C LEU A 214 0.23 -0.56 4.34
N ARG A 215 -0.85 -0.28 5.07
CA ARG A 215 -1.74 -1.28 5.70
C ARG A 215 -2.99 -1.42 4.86
N ASN A 216 -3.28 -2.63 4.40
CA ASN A 216 -4.55 -2.95 3.74
C ASN A 216 -5.68 -2.89 4.77
N LEU A 217 -6.74 -2.14 4.47
CA LEU A 217 -7.86 -1.91 5.40
C LEU A 217 -8.81 -3.11 5.51
N HIS A 218 -8.75 -4.06 4.58
CA HIS A 218 -9.63 -5.23 4.57
C HIS A 218 -9.00 -6.44 5.28
N THR A 219 -7.67 -6.57 5.24
CA THR A 219 -6.95 -7.73 5.76
C THR A 219 -5.95 -7.43 6.87
N ASP A 220 -5.76 -6.14 7.20
CA ASP A 220 -4.68 -5.65 8.07
C ASP A 220 -3.26 -6.00 7.62
N ARG A 221 -3.11 -6.50 6.40
CA ARG A 221 -1.80 -6.88 5.89
C ARG A 221 -1.01 -5.62 5.57
N MET A 222 0.15 -5.51 6.21
CA MET A 222 1.14 -4.51 5.85
C MET A 222 2.05 -5.01 4.72
N ALA A 223 2.39 -4.10 3.81
CA ALA A 223 3.38 -4.35 2.76
C ALA A 223 4.15 -3.08 2.40
N TRP A 224 5.44 -3.25 2.11
CA TRP A 224 6.27 -2.20 1.56
C TRP A 224 6.01 -2.04 0.06
N PHE A 225 5.99 -0.80 -0.41
CA PHE A 225 5.92 -0.44 -1.81
C PHE A 225 7.03 0.54 -2.13
N SER A 226 7.84 0.22 -3.12
CA SER A 226 8.88 1.11 -3.68
C SER A 226 8.55 1.49 -5.11
N ASN A 227 8.94 2.69 -5.51
CA ASN A 227 8.82 3.13 -6.89
C ASN A 227 10.05 3.87 -7.37
N TYR A 228 10.70 3.36 -8.40
CA TYR A 228 11.94 3.93 -8.93
C TYR A 228 11.84 4.34 -10.40
N HIS A 229 12.71 5.26 -10.81
CA HIS A 229 12.87 5.65 -12.20
C HIS A 229 14.36 5.83 -12.49
N ASN A 230 14.98 4.87 -13.18
CA ASN A 230 16.41 4.87 -13.44
C ASN A 230 16.77 5.66 -14.70
N PRO A 231 17.98 6.24 -14.78
CA PRO A 231 18.28 7.21 -15.82
C PRO A 231 18.42 6.56 -17.21
N ALA A 232 17.72 7.08 -18.20
CA ALA A 232 17.85 6.69 -19.60
C ALA A 232 19.18 7.16 -20.23
N ASP A 233 19.52 6.64 -21.42
CA ASP A 233 20.65 7.16 -22.22
C ASP A 233 20.20 8.35 -23.07
N VAL A 234 19.84 9.44 -22.40
CA VAL A 234 19.31 10.68 -22.99
C VAL A 234 20.03 11.92 -22.43
N PHE A 235 19.77 13.09 -23.01
CA PHE A 235 20.36 14.37 -22.61
C PHE A 235 21.91 14.40 -22.64
N GLY A 236 22.52 13.55 -23.46
CA GLY A 236 23.99 13.40 -23.53
C GLY A 236 24.59 12.52 -22.44
N CYS A 237 23.77 11.91 -21.56
CA CYS A 237 24.23 10.93 -20.59
C CYS A 237 24.47 9.55 -21.24
N LYS A 238 25.62 8.95 -20.97
CA LYS A 238 25.86 7.51 -21.13
C LYS A 238 25.66 6.86 -19.76
N CYS A 239 24.41 6.61 -19.41
CA CYS A 239 23.96 6.43 -18.04
C CYS A 239 24.01 4.98 -17.54
N GLY A 240 24.53 4.03 -18.32
CA GLY A 240 24.63 2.62 -17.92
C GLY A 240 25.33 2.39 -16.56
N GLY A 241 26.41 3.11 -16.27
CA GLY A 241 27.08 3.03 -14.97
C GLY A 241 26.23 3.58 -13.81
N HIS A 242 25.46 4.64 -14.05
CA HIS A 242 24.54 5.20 -13.06
C HIS A 242 23.32 4.31 -12.85
N ARG A 243 22.78 3.69 -13.90
CA ARG A 243 21.71 2.67 -13.79
C ARG A 243 22.18 1.47 -12.95
N ALA A 244 23.40 0.99 -13.17
CA ALA A 244 23.95 -0.11 -12.36
C ALA A 244 24.09 0.28 -10.89
N ALA A 245 24.62 1.47 -10.60
CA ALA A 245 24.74 1.99 -9.23
C ALA A 245 23.39 2.22 -8.55
N ALA A 246 22.39 2.69 -9.30
CA ALA A 246 21.01 2.81 -8.83
C ALA A 246 20.43 1.44 -8.46
N THR A 247 20.56 0.46 -9.36
CA THR A 247 20.09 -0.92 -9.13
C THR A 247 20.73 -1.52 -7.86
N ASP A 248 22.04 -1.32 -7.66
CA ASP A 248 22.72 -1.83 -6.46
C ASP A 248 22.20 -1.16 -5.18
N ARG A 249 21.91 0.15 -5.23
CA ARG A 249 21.32 0.88 -4.11
C ARG A 249 19.90 0.41 -3.81
N GLU A 250 19.07 0.22 -4.82
CA GLU A 250 17.71 -0.29 -4.69
C GLU A 250 17.69 -1.69 -4.08
N ILE A 251 18.58 -2.59 -4.52
CA ILE A 251 18.72 -3.93 -3.93
C ILE A 251 19.05 -3.87 -2.44
N SER A 252 19.96 -2.98 -2.03
CA SER A 252 20.27 -2.78 -0.62
C SER A 252 19.03 -2.36 0.16
N ILE A 253 18.30 -1.36 -0.35
CA ILE A 253 17.09 -0.84 0.30
C ILE A 253 16.01 -1.93 0.42
N VAL A 254 15.78 -2.70 -0.64
CA VAL A 254 14.82 -3.81 -0.61
C VAL A 254 15.19 -4.85 0.44
N ARG A 255 16.47 -5.20 0.57
CA ARG A 255 16.92 -6.15 1.60
C ARG A 255 16.70 -5.60 3.01
N ASP A 256 16.95 -4.30 3.21
CA ASP A 256 16.70 -3.65 4.50
C ASP A 256 15.21 -3.66 4.84
N LEU A 257 14.34 -3.25 3.90
CA LEU A 257 12.89 -3.18 4.09
C LEU A 257 12.22 -4.57 4.24
N THR A 258 12.82 -5.62 3.68
CA THR A 258 12.32 -7.00 3.79
C THR A 258 12.96 -7.80 4.92
N SER A 259 13.88 -7.21 5.69
CA SER A 259 14.64 -7.91 6.74
C SER A 259 13.76 -8.51 7.85
N SER A 260 12.62 -7.87 8.15
CA SER A 260 11.61 -8.35 9.11
C SER A 260 10.65 -9.40 8.53
N GLY A 261 10.78 -9.73 7.23
CA GLY A 261 9.87 -10.63 6.53
C GLY A 261 8.57 -9.99 6.05
N THR A 262 8.45 -8.66 6.10
CA THR A 262 7.30 -7.92 5.55
C THR A 262 7.21 -8.10 4.03
N PRO A 263 6.03 -8.41 3.46
CA PRO A 263 5.84 -8.44 2.01
C PRO A 263 6.27 -7.13 1.36
N MET A 264 6.84 -7.20 0.17
CA MET A 264 7.29 -6.01 -0.53
C MET A 264 7.01 -6.08 -2.03
N PHE A 265 6.72 -4.91 -2.59
CA PHE A 265 6.58 -4.67 -4.02
C PHE A 265 7.56 -3.59 -4.48
N THR A 266 8.07 -3.72 -5.70
CA THR A 266 8.77 -2.63 -6.39
C THR A 266 8.15 -2.41 -7.76
N THR A 267 7.82 -1.16 -8.06
CA THR A 267 7.40 -0.71 -9.39
C THR A 267 8.44 0.25 -9.96
N GLY A 268 8.43 0.47 -11.27
CA GLY A 268 9.25 1.53 -11.83
C GLY A 268 9.46 1.44 -13.33
N ASP A 269 10.03 2.51 -13.88
CA ASP A 269 10.65 2.56 -15.20
C ASP A 269 12.17 2.49 -14.99
N MET A 270 12.77 1.35 -15.29
CA MET A 270 14.18 1.12 -14.95
C MET A 270 15.11 1.48 -16.10
N ASN A 271 14.57 1.89 -17.26
CA ASN A 271 15.32 2.18 -18.48
C ASN A 271 16.33 1.08 -18.88
N ASP A 272 16.08 -0.15 -18.45
CA ASP A 272 16.92 -1.32 -18.67
C ASP A 272 16.05 -2.59 -18.63
N ARG A 273 16.54 -3.62 -19.31
CA ARG A 273 15.85 -4.89 -19.55
C ARG A 273 16.54 -6.01 -18.77
N ALA A 274 17.18 -6.93 -19.48
CA ALA A 274 17.82 -8.12 -18.93
C ALA A 274 18.89 -7.82 -17.86
N SER A 275 19.69 -6.77 -18.05
CA SER A 275 20.77 -6.43 -17.12
C SER A 275 20.24 -5.98 -15.76
N TYR A 276 19.24 -5.09 -15.75
CA TYR A 276 18.52 -4.74 -14.53
C TYR A 276 17.82 -5.97 -13.95
N ALA A 277 17.03 -6.67 -14.76
CA ALA A 277 16.20 -7.79 -14.30
C ALA A 277 17.00 -8.87 -13.57
N CYS A 278 18.11 -9.33 -14.15
CA CYS A 278 18.92 -10.38 -13.55
C CYS A 278 19.71 -9.94 -12.32
N ARG A 279 20.12 -8.67 -12.29
CA ARG A 279 20.76 -8.07 -11.12
C ARG A 279 19.75 -7.91 -9.99
N TYR A 280 18.58 -7.32 -10.29
CA TYR A 280 17.53 -7.03 -9.32
C TYR A 280 16.93 -8.27 -8.69
N ALA A 281 16.75 -9.35 -9.47
CA ALA A 281 16.28 -10.63 -8.94
C ALA A 281 17.22 -11.24 -7.87
N ALA A 282 18.47 -10.77 -7.75
CA ALA A 282 19.38 -11.16 -6.65
C ALA A 282 19.00 -10.54 -5.29
N SER A 283 18.04 -9.61 -5.25
CA SER A 283 17.40 -9.13 -4.01
C SER A 283 16.53 -10.19 -3.34
N GLY A 284 16.15 -11.26 -4.06
CA GLY A 284 15.17 -12.25 -3.59
C GLY A 284 13.75 -11.98 -4.09
N LEU A 285 13.55 -10.92 -4.87
CA LEU A 285 12.27 -10.62 -5.52
C LEU A 285 12.16 -11.33 -6.87
N HIS A 286 10.91 -11.53 -7.31
CA HIS A 286 10.56 -12.00 -8.65
C HIS A 286 9.59 -11.02 -9.31
N SER A 287 9.57 -10.98 -10.64
CA SER A 287 8.74 -10.03 -11.38
C SER A 287 7.41 -10.63 -11.82
N ALA A 288 6.41 -9.78 -11.99
CA ALA A 288 5.07 -10.18 -12.44
C ALA A 288 5.06 -10.73 -13.88
N ASP A 289 6.05 -10.39 -14.71
CA ASP A 289 6.21 -10.93 -16.07
C ASP A 289 7.06 -12.21 -16.12
N GLY A 290 7.56 -12.70 -14.99
CA GLY A 290 8.17 -14.04 -14.87
C GLY A 290 9.68 -14.07 -14.65
N VAL A 291 10.34 -12.93 -14.41
CA VAL A 291 11.74 -12.91 -14.02
C VAL A 291 11.89 -13.49 -12.62
N SER A 292 12.83 -14.41 -12.45
CA SER A 292 13.16 -14.99 -11.16
C SER A 292 14.61 -15.46 -11.11
N ARG A 293 15.12 -15.73 -9.89
CA ARG A 293 16.36 -16.49 -9.71
C ARG A 293 16.05 -17.85 -9.11
N ALA A 294 16.54 -18.91 -9.75
CA ALA A 294 16.47 -20.27 -9.25
C ALA A 294 17.81 -20.99 -9.50
N GLY A 295 18.29 -21.73 -8.51
CA GLY A 295 19.56 -22.48 -8.63
C GLY A 295 20.78 -21.62 -8.98
N GLY A 296 20.78 -20.34 -8.60
CA GLY A 296 21.85 -19.39 -8.94
C GLY A 296 21.72 -18.75 -10.33
N SER A 297 20.83 -19.24 -11.19
CA SER A 297 20.58 -18.71 -12.54
C SER A 297 19.42 -17.72 -12.56
N CYS A 298 19.53 -16.72 -13.45
CA CYS A 298 18.46 -15.78 -13.76
C CYS A 298 17.59 -16.35 -14.89
N HIS A 299 16.29 -16.40 -14.67
CA HIS A 299 15.30 -16.77 -15.67
C HIS A 299 14.59 -15.50 -16.15
N LEU A 300 14.51 -15.33 -17.47
CA LEU A 300 13.91 -14.16 -18.13
C LEU A 300 12.74 -14.59 -19.04
N PRO A 301 11.69 -13.77 -19.20
CA PRO A 301 10.51 -14.10 -20.02
C PRO A 301 10.70 -13.97 -21.54
N GLY A 302 11.88 -13.55 -22.03
CA GLY A 302 12.25 -13.49 -23.45
C GLY A 302 11.68 -12.30 -24.23
N ASN A 303 10.82 -11.49 -23.61
CA ASN A 303 10.21 -10.30 -24.20
C ASN A 303 10.14 -9.13 -23.20
N GLU A 304 11.24 -8.91 -22.48
CA GLU A 304 11.34 -7.94 -21.39
C GLU A 304 11.07 -6.52 -21.87
N TRP A 305 10.44 -5.74 -21.01
CA TRP A 305 10.28 -4.31 -21.20
C TRP A 305 11.19 -3.54 -20.22
N ILE A 306 11.03 -2.22 -20.14
CA ILE A 306 11.79 -1.36 -19.21
C ILE A 306 11.00 -0.99 -17.96
N ASP A 307 9.66 -1.13 -18.00
CA ASP A 307 8.78 -0.95 -16.86
C ASP A 307 8.56 -2.27 -16.14
N TRP A 308 8.63 -2.28 -14.81
CA TRP A 308 8.61 -3.50 -14.01
C TRP A 308 7.62 -3.45 -12.83
N ILE A 309 7.14 -4.63 -12.43
CA ILE A 309 6.45 -4.90 -11.17
C ILE A 309 7.15 -6.12 -10.54
N TRP A 310 7.62 -5.98 -9.30
CA TRP A 310 8.31 -7.01 -8.53
C TRP A 310 7.59 -7.28 -7.22
N GLY A 311 7.74 -8.50 -6.70
CA GLY A 311 7.22 -8.95 -5.41
C GLY A 311 8.21 -9.83 -4.66
N SER A 312 8.16 -9.79 -3.33
CA SER A 312 8.92 -10.71 -2.47
C SER A 312 8.35 -12.14 -2.54
N SER A 313 9.03 -13.12 -1.96
CA SER A 313 8.66 -14.56 -2.04
C SER A 313 7.25 -14.90 -1.54
N GLN A 314 6.64 -14.06 -0.71
CA GLN A 314 5.29 -14.22 -0.19
C GLN A 314 4.20 -13.74 -1.17
N VAL A 315 4.60 -13.10 -2.26
CA VAL A 315 3.73 -12.56 -3.29
C VAL A 315 3.63 -13.55 -4.43
N SER A 316 2.44 -13.69 -5.00
CA SER A 316 2.25 -14.31 -6.31
C SER A 316 1.57 -13.33 -7.24
N PHE A 317 1.88 -13.44 -8.54
CA PHE A 317 1.29 -12.59 -9.57
C PHE A 317 0.44 -13.42 -10.52
N SER A 318 -0.66 -12.83 -10.96
CA SER A 318 -1.47 -13.34 -12.06
C SER A 318 -1.97 -12.19 -12.93
N ARG A 319 -2.53 -12.51 -14.10
CA ARG A 319 -3.15 -11.53 -15.01
C ARG A 319 -2.23 -10.35 -15.37
N TYR A 320 -0.93 -10.63 -15.51
CA TYR A 320 0.03 -9.63 -15.98
C TYR A 320 -0.37 -9.13 -17.38
N SER A 321 -0.32 -7.81 -17.57
CA SER A 321 -0.65 -7.17 -18.85
C SER A 321 0.21 -5.94 -19.09
N ARG A 322 0.59 -5.76 -20.36
CA ARG A 322 1.16 -4.52 -20.90
C ARG A 322 0.15 -3.90 -21.85
N ASP A 323 -0.52 -2.85 -21.39
CA ASP A 323 -1.55 -2.17 -22.19
C ASP A 323 -0.92 -1.03 -23.00
N TYR A 324 -0.64 -1.31 -24.27
CA TYR A 324 -0.07 -0.36 -25.22
C TYR A 324 -1.08 0.65 -25.79
N SER A 325 -2.37 0.58 -25.41
CA SER A 325 -3.37 1.56 -25.87
C SER A 325 -3.06 2.97 -25.39
N THR A 326 -2.23 3.14 -24.35
CA THR A 326 -1.73 4.43 -23.87
C THR A 326 -0.92 5.19 -24.93
N ARG A 327 -0.20 4.46 -25.79
CA ARG A 327 0.69 5.00 -26.85
C ARG A 327 -0.08 5.45 -28.09
N ASN A 328 -1.21 4.79 -28.33
CA ASN A 328 -2.05 5.01 -29.50
C ASN A 328 -3.28 5.87 -29.14
N GLY A 329 -4.02 6.36 -30.14
CA GLY A 329 -5.26 7.11 -29.92
C GLY A 329 -5.06 8.42 -29.12
N PRO A 330 -5.61 8.57 -27.89
CA PRO A 330 -5.50 9.79 -27.10
C PRO A 330 -4.07 10.16 -26.65
N LYS A 331 -3.07 9.32 -26.93
CA LYS A 331 -1.64 9.52 -26.59
C LYS A 331 -1.46 9.91 -25.13
N ILE A 332 -1.86 9.02 -24.22
CA ILE A 332 -1.80 9.24 -22.77
C ILE A 332 -0.34 9.30 -22.32
N SER A 333 0.44 8.29 -22.73
CA SER A 333 1.86 8.13 -22.42
C SER A 333 2.54 7.41 -23.58
N ASP A 334 3.84 7.59 -23.74
CA ASP A 334 4.69 6.78 -24.62
C ASP A 334 5.07 5.41 -24.02
N HIS A 335 4.75 5.18 -22.74
CA HIS A 335 4.86 3.90 -22.05
C HIS A 335 3.52 3.17 -22.00
N PRO A 336 3.49 1.82 -22.11
CA PRO A 336 2.32 1.05 -21.71
C PRO A 336 2.07 1.25 -20.20
N ILE A 337 0.81 1.21 -19.79
CA ILE A 337 0.53 0.92 -18.37
C ILE A 337 0.71 -0.58 -18.16
N ILE A 338 1.52 -0.97 -17.19
CA ILE A 338 1.67 -2.37 -16.81
C ILE A 338 0.86 -2.66 -15.55
N THR A 339 0.17 -3.79 -15.53
CA THR A 339 -0.68 -4.20 -14.41
C THR A 339 -0.52 -5.67 -14.10
N ALA A 340 -0.69 -6.04 -12.85
CA ALA A 340 -0.82 -7.43 -12.42
C ALA A 340 -1.80 -7.53 -11.24
N THR A 341 -2.47 -8.68 -11.10
CA THR A 341 -3.12 -9.05 -9.84
C THR A 341 -2.04 -9.63 -8.92
N ALA A 342 -1.81 -8.96 -7.80
CA ALA A 342 -0.92 -9.41 -6.75
C ALA A 342 -1.72 -10.12 -5.65
N THR A 343 -1.19 -11.22 -5.14
CA THR A 343 -1.73 -11.95 -3.99
C THR A 343 -0.62 -12.17 -2.97
N ILE A 344 -0.76 -11.56 -1.79
CA ILE A 344 0.08 -11.83 -0.63
C ILE A 344 -0.48 -13.04 0.10
N ALA A 345 0.38 -14.04 0.35
CA ALA A 345 0.01 -15.24 1.09
C ALA A 345 -0.54 -14.92 2.50
N PRO A 346 -1.42 -15.79 3.05
CA PRO A 346 -1.89 -15.67 4.42
C PRO A 346 -0.75 -15.57 5.45
N ALA A 347 -1.00 -14.86 6.54
CA ALA A 347 -0.02 -14.64 7.62
C ALA A 347 -0.21 -15.58 8.83
N ALA A 348 -1.20 -16.48 8.78
CA ALA A 348 -1.67 -17.24 9.93
C ALA A 348 -0.57 -17.99 10.70
N GLU A 349 0.45 -18.51 10.01
CA GLU A 349 1.55 -19.27 10.64
C GLU A 349 2.40 -18.42 11.59
N ALA A 350 2.51 -17.11 11.33
CA ALA A 350 3.25 -16.17 12.17
C ALA A 350 2.40 -15.59 13.30
N CYS A 351 1.07 -15.76 13.25
CA CYS A 351 0.13 -15.17 14.18
C CYS A 351 -0.29 -16.15 15.30
N LYS A 352 -0.61 -15.61 16.47
CA LYS A 352 -1.22 -16.36 17.59
C LYS A 352 -2.71 -16.06 17.65
N SER A 353 -3.53 -17.10 17.73
CA SER A 353 -4.97 -16.94 17.97
C SER A 353 -5.34 -17.16 19.42
N TYR A 354 -6.34 -16.42 19.90
CA TYR A 354 -6.98 -16.64 21.20
C TYR A 354 -8.50 -16.58 21.07
N THR A 355 -9.21 -17.53 21.69
CA THR A 355 -10.68 -17.55 21.69
C THR A 355 -11.24 -17.13 23.03
N ARG A 356 -12.16 -16.18 23.04
CA ARG A 356 -12.85 -15.70 24.25
C ARG A 356 -14.33 -15.47 23.94
N HIS A 357 -15.21 -16.09 24.73
CA HIS A 357 -16.67 -16.00 24.58
C HIS A 357 -17.19 -16.31 23.16
N GLY A 358 -16.49 -17.17 22.41
CA GLY A 358 -16.83 -17.50 21.02
C GLY A 358 -16.12 -16.63 19.98
N ASP A 359 -15.57 -15.48 20.38
CA ASP A 359 -14.82 -14.60 19.49
C ASP A 359 -13.37 -15.05 19.38
N LYS A 360 -12.82 -15.02 18.16
CA LYS A 360 -11.42 -15.34 17.88
C LYS A 360 -10.65 -14.04 17.63
N TYR A 361 -9.58 -13.84 18.40
CA TYR A 361 -8.65 -12.72 18.30
C TYR A 361 -7.33 -13.21 17.74
N TRP A 362 -6.69 -12.40 16.90
CA TRP A 362 -5.41 -12.72 16.29
C TRP A 362 -4.36 -11.68 16.68
N PHE A 363 -3.18 -12.16 17.06
CA PHE A 363 -2.03 -11.34 17.39
C PHE A 363 -0.88 -11.68 16.45
N CYS A 364 -0.48 -10.74 15.60
CA CYS A 364 0.50 -10.95 14.54
C CYS A 364 1.76 -10.10 14.78
N PRO A 365 2.92 -10.47 14.21
CA PRO A 365 4.13 -9.66 14.29
C PRO A 365 3.89 -8.24 13.78
N ASP A 366 4.33 -7.25 14.56
CA ASP A 366 4.32 -5.85 14.15
C ASP A 366 5.58 -5.55 13.32
N PRO A 367 5.47 -5.22 12.02
CA PRO A 367 6.64 -4.93 11.21
C PRO A 367 7.29 -3.58 11.54
N THR A 368 6.70 -2.79 12.45
CA THR A 368 7.23 -1.52 12.95
C THR A 368 7.89 -1.62 14.32
N ALA A 369 7.83 -2.80 14.96
CA ALA A 369 8.42 -3.02 16.28
C ALA A 369 9.90 -3.44 16.14
N ASP A 370 10.79 -2.45 16.15
CA ASP A 370 12.24 -2.64 16.33
C ASP A 370 12.63 -2.75 17.82
#